data_AF-A0A497Q9H1-F1
#
_entry.id   AF-A0A497Q9H1-F1
#
_cell.length_a   1.000
_cell.length_b   1.000
_cell.length_c   1.000
_cell.angle_alpha   90.00
_cell.angle_beta   90.00
_cell.angle_gamma   90.00
#
_symmetry.space_group_name_H-M   'P 1'
#
loop_
_entity.id
_entity.type
_entity.pdbx_description
1 polymer ?
#
loop_
_entity_poly.entity_id
_entity_poly.type
_entity_poly.pdbx_seq_one_letter_code
_entity_poly.pdbx_strand_id
1 'polypeptide(L)'
;MYQRYSTNPDNATENVSSDSPSLSFLTEAKEMTEVLRQYVRGNCSRQTLLERQQAMSGALDSLWSDVESGSISVGSVALLRTLKTLSCPEIARRLGEPDIDHNRVMRDLQLLINSFQYIIKPKRVV
;
A
#
# COMPACT_ATOMS: atom_id res chain seq x y z
N MET A 1 -18.34 -9.15 49.01
CA MET A 1 -18.50 -7.82 48.38
C MET A 1 -17.78 -7.86 47.04
N TYR A 2 -18.52 -7.76 45.92
CA TYR A 2 -17.94 -7.66 44.58
C TYR A 2 -17.88 -6.19 44.19
N GLN A 3 -16.67 -5.65 44.03
CA GLN A 3 -16.46 -4.32 43.44
C GLN A 3 -16.37 -4.45 41.92
N ARG A 4 -17.28 -3.75 41.24
CA ARG A 4 -17.30 -3.52 39.80
C ARG A 4 -16.17 -2.56 39.42
N TYR A 5 -15.41 -2.89 38.39
CA TYR A 5 -14.70 -1.89 37.59
C TYR A 5 -15.30 -1.83 36.19
N SER A 6 -15.70 -0.60 35.86
CA SER A 6 -16.32 -0.13 34.63
C SER A 6 -15.53 -0.48 33.37
N THR A 7 -16.31 -0.74 32.32
CA THR A 7 -16.00 -0.56 30.91
C THR A 7 -15.30 0.76 30.59
N ASN A 8 -14.20 0.68 29.82
CA ASN A 8 -13.87 1.60 28.72
C ASN A 8 -12.76 0.98 27.84
N PRO A 9 -13.04 0.55 26.60
CA PRO A 9 -12.03 0.31 25.59
C PRO A 9 -12.07 1.48 24.60
N ASP A 10 -11.61 2.66 25.02
CA ASP A 10 -11.50 3.79 24.10
C ASP A 10 -10.18 4.55 24.34
N ASN A 11 -9.55 4.91 23.22
CA ASN A 11 -8.30 5.65 23.06
C ASN A 11 -6.99 4.88 23.27
N ALA A 12 -6.76 3.86 22.45
CA ALA A 12 -5.46 3.70 21.80
C ALA A 12 -5.52 4.37 20.42
N THR A 13 -5.78 5.67 20.40
CA THR A 13 -5.51 6.52 19.24
C THR A 13 -4.00 6.61 19.16
N GLU A 14 -3.38 5.61 18.54
CA GLU A 14 -2.00 5.72 18.06
C GLU A 14 -1.93 7.06 17.32
N ASN A 15 -1.11 7.97 17.84
CA ASN A 15 -0.76 9.21 17.16
C ASN A 15 -0.19 8.81 15.80
N VAL A 16 -1.07 8.75 14.79
CA VAL A 16 -0.70 8.61 13.39
C VAL A 16 -0.06 9.94 13.04
N SER A 17 1.22 10.04 13.37
CA SER A 17 2.08 11.12 12.92
C SER A 17 1.84 11.25 11.41
N SER A 18 1.41 12.43 10.99
CA SER A 18 0.91 12.79 9.64
C SER A 18 1.95 12.61 8.52
N ASP A 19 3.00 11.86 8.79
CA ASP A 19 4.26 11.79 8.08
C ASP A 19 4.83 10.35 8.14
N SER A 20 3.95 9.36 8.38
CA SER A 20 4.37 7.96 8.39
C SER A 20 4.63 7.52 6.94
N PRO A 21 5.82 7.03 6.60
CA PRO A 21 6.16 6.55 5.25
C PRO A 21 5.30 5.37 4.78
N SER A 22 4.61 4.73 5.72
CA SER A 22 3.53 3.76 5.50
C SER A 22 2.31 4.35 4.80
N LEU A 23 1.99 5.62 5.08
CA LEU A 23 0.83 6.30 4.52
C LEU A 23 1.01 6.62 3.05
N SER A 24 2.20 6.97 2.59
CA SER A 24 2.41 7.37 1.18
C SER A 24 2.10 6.21 0.23
N PHE A 25 2.74 5.05 0.43
CA PHE A 25 2.48 3.86 -0.38
C PHE A 25 1.02 3.40 -0.27
N LEU A 26 0.47 3.33 0.95
CA LEU A 26 -0.93 2.89 1.14
C LEU A 26 -1.93 3.84 0.50
N THR A 27 -1.64 5.14 0.48
CA THR A 27 -2.48 6.15 -0.19
C THR A 27 -2.43 5.94 -1.69
N GLU A 28 -1.23 5.85 -2.29
CA GLU A 28 -1.08 5.61 -3.73
C GLU A 28 -1.73 4.29 -4.17
N ALA A 29 -1.58 3.21 -3.40
CA ALA A 29 -2.20 1.93 -3.71
C ALA A 29 -3.75 1.99 -3.67
N LYS A 30 -4.32 2.75 -2.72
CA LYS A 30 -5.77 2.98 -2.64
C LYS A 30 -6.26 3.88 -3.78
N GLU A 31 -5.54 4.95 -4.10
CA GLU A 31 -5.87 5.82 -5.22
C GLU A 31 -5.83 5.07 -6.54
N MET A 32 -4.80 4.24 -6.75
CA MET A 32 -4.69 3.36 -7.92
C MET A 32 -5.87 2.38 -8.02
N THR A 33 -6.32 1.84 -6.89
CA THR A 33 -7.51 0.99 -6.83
C THR A 33 -8.76 1.74 -7.31
N GLU A 34 -8.95 2.99 -6.90
CA GLU A 34 -10.07 3.82 -7.38
C GLU A 34 -9.94 4.17 -8.86
N VAL A 35 -8.75 4.52 -9.33
CA VAL A 35 -8.50 4.81 -10.76
C VAL A 35 -8.77 3.57 -11.62
N LEU A 36 -8.39 2.38 -11.16
CA LEU A 36 -8.72 1.13 -11.84
C LEU A 36 -10.24 0.91 -11.93
N ARG A 37 -11.00 1.22 -10.87
CA ARG A 37 -12.48 1.15 -10.91
C ARG A 37 -13.07 2.15 -11.89
N GLN A 38 -12.53 3.36 -11.96
CA GLN A 38 -12.98 4.38 -12.91
C GLN A 38 -12.66 3.99 -14.35
N TYR A 39 -11.49 3.38 -14.59
CA TYR A 39 -11.10 2.84 -15.89
C TYR A 39 -12.08 1.76 -16.37
N VAL A 40 -12.44 0.81 -15.52
CA VAL A 40 -13.43 -0.24 -15.84
C VAL A 40 -14.80 0.35 -16.21
N ARG A 41 -15.16 1.49 -15.61
CA ARG A 41 -16.40 2.21 -15.91
C ARG A 41 -16.32 3.10 -17.15
N GLY A 42 -15.16 3.16 -17.82
CA GLY A 42 -14.92 4.03 -18.98
C GLY A 42 -14.74 5.51 -18.63
N ASN A 43 -14.57 5.85 -17.34
CA ASN A 43 -14.49 7.23 -16.85
C ASN A 43 -13.03 7.72 -16.69
N CYS A 44 -12.06 6.90 -17.05
CA CYS A 44 -10.65 7.21 -16.86
C CYS A 44 -9.82 6.69 -18.03
N SER A 45 -8.76 7.41 -18.38
CA SER A 45 -7.85 7.02 -19.45
C SER A 45 -6.86 5.96 -18.97
N ARG A 46 -6.37 5.15 -19.92
CA ARG A 46 -5.28 4.20 -19.64
C ARG A 46 -4.01 4.89 -19.16
N GLN A 47 -3.73 6.08 -19.69
CA GLN A 47 -2.57 6.88 -19.32
C GLN A 47 -2.60 7.23 -17.83
N THR A 48 -3.75 7.68 -17.30
CA THR A 48 -3.92 7.97 -15.88
C THR A 48 -3.69 6.73 -15.00
N LEU A 49 -4.13 5.55 -15.45
CA LEU A 49 -3.90 4.30 -14.74
C LEU A 49 -2.40 3.93 -14.67
N LEU A 50 -1.65 4.17 -15.75
CA LEU A 50 -0.21 3.94 -15.80
C LEU A 50 0.56 4.97 -14.96
N GLU A 51 0.18 6.24 -15.00
CA GLU A 51 0.76 7.29 -14.14
C GLU A 51 0.60 6.94 -12.66
N ARG A 52 -0.57 6.44 -12.26
CA ARG A 52 -0.79 5.99 -10.87
C ARG A 52 -0.03 4.73 -10.50
N GLN A 53 0.13 3.80 -11.43
CA GLN A 53 1.00 2.64 -11.22
C GLN A 53 2.46 3.10 -10.99
N GLN A 54 2.94 4.07 -11.76
CA GLN A 54 4.28 4.60 -11.62
C GLN A 54 4.48 5.34 -10.28
N ALA A 55 3.50 6.14 -9.87
CA ALA A 55 3.51 6.81 -8.56
C ALA A 55 3.57 5.82 -7.40
N MET A 56 2.74 4.77 -7.43
CA MET A 56 2.76 3.69 -6.44
C MET A 56 4.12 2.97 -6.41
N SER A 57 4.72 2.69 -7.57
CA SER A 57 6.06 2.09 -7.65
C SER A 57 7.12 2.99 -7.06
N GLY A 58 7.08 4.29 -7.37
CA GLY A 58 8.00 5.29 -6.81
C GLY A 58 7.90 5.39 -5.29
N ALA A 59 6.68 5.36 -4.73
CA ALA A 59 6.48 5.34 -3.29
C ALA A 59 7.09 4.08 -2.64
N LEU A 60 7.01 2.94 -3.30
CA LEU A 60 7.62 1.69 -2.83
C LEU A 60 9.16 1.73 -2.89
N ASP A 61 9.72 2.32 -3.94
CA ASP A 61 11.17 2.50 -4.09
C ASP A 61 11.76 3.46 -3.05
N SER A 62 11.06 4.56 -2.77
CA SER A 62 11.42 5.49 -1.68
C SER A 62 11.40 4.78 -0.34
N LEU A 63 10.33 4.05 -0.03
CA LEU A 63 10.23 3.27 1.20
C LEU A 63 11.36 2.23 1.32
N TRP A 64 11.71 1.54 0.23
CA TRP A 64 12.82 0.59 0.24
C TRP A 64 14.15 1.28 0.56
N SER A 65 14.40 2.44 -0.03
CA SER A 65 15.61 3.24 0.21
C SER A 65 15.68 3.71 1.67
N ASP A 66 14.56 4.10 2.24
CA ASP A 66 14.46 4.49 3.65
C ASP A 66 14.71 3.30 4.61
N VAL A 67 14.30 2.09 4.21
CA VAL A 67 14.62 0.85 4.95
C VAL A 67 16.11 0.51 4.82
N GLU A 68 16.70 0.65 3.63
CA GLU A 68 18.13 0.41 3.40
C GLU A 68 19.02 1.40 4.16
N SER A 69 18.60 2.65 4.28
CA SER A 69 19.30 3.68 5.07
C SER A 69 19.12 3.51 6.58
N GLY A 70 18.22 2.61 7.02
CA GLY A 70 17.91 2.41 8.44
C GLY A 70 16.97 3.46 9.03
N SER A 71 16.46 4.39 8.23
CA SER A 71 15.50 5.42 8.66
C SER A 71 14.13 4.83 9.00
N ILE A 72 13.79 3.67 8.41
CA ILE A 72 12.55 2.95 8.62
C ILE A 72 12.84 1.48 8.97
N SER A 73 12.11 0.97 9.95
CA SER A 73 11.99 -0.45 10.21
C SER A 73 10.66 -0.98 9.69
N VAL A 74 10.67 -2.20 9.16
CA VAL A 74 9.48 -2.92 8.71
C VAL A 74 9.39 -4.28 9.39
N GLY A 75 8.17 -4.78 9.58
CA GLY A 75 7.91 -6.11 10.15
C GLY A 75 8.37 -7.26 9.26
N SER A 76 8.54 -7.03 7.94
CA SER A 76 9.11 -8.03 7.03
C SER A 76 9.78 -7.38 5.81
N VAL A 77 11.12 -7.35 5.83
CA VAL A 77 11.96 -6.89 4.71
C VAL A 77 11.84 -7.83 3.51
N ALA A 78 11.76 -9.14 3.75
CA ALA A 78 11.63 -10.13 2.69
C ALA A 78 10.33 -9.94 1.87
N LEU A 79 9.22 -9.65 2.56
CA LEU A 79 7.96 -9.38 1.89
C LEU A 79 8.01 -8.05 1.13
N LEU A 80 8.54 -7.00 1.75
CA LEU A 80 8.72 -5.71 1.07
C LEU A 80 9.54 -5.86 -0.22
N ARG A 81 10.65 -6.60 -0.17
CA ARG A 81 11.48 -6.90 -1.35
C ARG A 81 10.72 -7.66 -2.41
N THR A 82 9.90 -8.64 -2.00
CA THR A 82 9.06 -9.43 -2.92
C THR A 82 8.06 -8.54 -3.64
N LEU A 83 7.41 -7.63 -2.92
CA LEU A 83 6.45 -6.70 -3.52
C LEU A 83 7.12 -5.77 -4.54
N LYS A 84 8.32 -5.27 -4.22
CA LYS A 84 9.12 -4.41 -5.11
C LYS A 84 9.59 -5.13 -6.37
N THR A 85 10.09 -6.35 -6.22
CA THR A 85 10.78 -7.08 -7.31
C THR A 85 9.86 -7.91 -8.17
N LEU A 86 8.69 -8.31 -7.65
CA LEU A 86 7.76 -9.20 -8.35
C LEU A 86 6.37 -8.56 -8.51
N SER A 87 5.72 -8.19 -7.41
CA SER A 87 4.30 -7.78 -7.45
C SER A 87 4.05 -6.49 -8.21
N CYS A 88 4.80 -5.42 -7.92
CA CYS A 88 4.64 -4.14 -8.61
C CYS A 88 4.98 -4.22 -10.12
N PRO A 89 6.09 -4.86 -10.54
CA PRO A 89 6.38 -5.09 -11.96
C PRO A 89 5.34 -5.94 -12.67
N GLU A 90 4.80 -6.97 -12.02
CA GLU A 90 3.77 -7.83 -12.61
C GLU A 90 2.45 -7.07 -12.81
N ILE A 91 2.07 -6.19 -11.87
CA ILE A 91 0.93 -5.28 -12.04
C ILE A 91 1.17 -4.34 -13.21
N ALA A 92 2.36 -3.72 -13.30
CA ALA A 92 2.73 -2.85 -14.42
C ALA A 92 2.62 -3.56 -15.77
N ARG A 93 3.14 -4.80 -15.84
CA ARG A 93 3.11 -5.65 -17.04
C ARG A 93 1.67 -5.88 -17.50
N ARG A 94 0.78 -6.27 -16.58
CA ARG A 94 -0.64 -6.51 -16.90
C ARG A 94 -1.39 -5.24 -17.30
N LEU A 95 -1.07 -4.11 -16.68
CA LEU A 95 -1.61 -2.82 -17.08
C LEU A 95 -1.05 -2.33 -18.41
N GLY A 96 0.02 -2.95 -18.94
CA GLY A 96 0.55 -2.75 -20.28
C GLY A 96 -0.09 -3.63 -21.37
N GLU A 97 -0.84 -4.68 -21.00
CA GLU A 97 -1.48 -5.59 -21.95
C GLU A 97 -2.75 -4.99 -22.58
N PRO A 98 -3.01 -5.20 -23.88
CA PRO A 98 -4.15 -4.58 -24.57
C PRO A 98 -5.49 -4.94 -23.95
N ASP A 99 -5.63 -6.16 -23.43
CA ASP A 99 -6.76 -6.63 -22.64
C ASP A 99 -6.32 -6.77 -21.17
N ILE A 100 -6.91 -5.95 -20.29
CA ILE A 100 -6.51 -5.90 -18.88
C ILE A 100 -7.48 -6.76 -18.07
N ASP A 101 -6.99 -7.80 -17.41
CA ASP A 101 -7.77 -8.53 -16.39
C ASP A 101 -7.89 -7.70 -15.09
N HIS A 102 -8.87 -6.80 -15.09
CA HIS A 102 -9.14 -5.88 -13.98
C HIS A 102 -9.40 -6.58 -12.66
N ASN A 103 -10.09 -7.73 -12.68
CA ASN A 103 -10.42 -8.48 -11.46
C ASN A 103 -9.17 -9.05 -10.80
N ARG A 104 -8.19 -9.45 -11.62
CA ARG A 104 -6.92 -9.96 -11.13
C ARG A 104 -6.03 -8.84 -10.61
N VAL A 105 -5.93 -7.72 -11.34
CA VAL A 105 -5.17 -6.54 -10.86
C VAL A 105 -5.76 -5.99 -9.56
N MET A 106 -7.09 -5.92 -9.44
CA MET A 106 -7.78 -5.49 -8.22
C MET A 106 -7.45 -6.38 -7.02
N ARG A 107 -7.44 -7.71 -7.22
CA ARG A 107 -7.06 -8.67 -6.18
C ARG A 107 -5.60 -8.49 -5.75
N ASP A 108 -4.70 -8.31 -6.71
CA ASP A 108 -3.28 -8.12 -6.41
C ASP A 108 -3.04 -6.80 -5.64
N LEU A 109 -3.72 -5.71 -6.02
CA LEU A 109 -3.69 -4.44 -5.29
C LEU A 109 -4.22 -4.59 -3.86
N GLN A 110 -5.34 -5.29 -3.68
CA GLN A 110 -5.91 -5.55 -2.36
C GLN A 110 -4.94 -6.35 -1.47
N LEU A 111 -4.27 -7.36 -2.04
CA LEU A 111 -3.25 -8.14 -1.34
C LEU A 111 -2.02 -7.29 -0.96
N LEU A 112 -1.59 -6.39 -1.84
CA LEU A 112 -0.53 -5.40 -1.55
C LEU A 112 -0.92 -4.50 -0.38
N ILE A 113 -2.11 -3.90 -0.42
CA ILE A 113 -2.63 -3.04 0.65
C ILE A 113 -2.66 -3.79 1.98
N ASN A 114 -3.22 -5.00 1.99
CA ASN A 114 -3.30 -5.83 3.20
C ASN A 114 -1.91 -6.21 3.73
N SER A 115 -0.98 -6.57 2.83
CA SER A 115 0.40 -6.90 3.21
C SER A 115 1.08 -5.73 3.90
N PHE A 116 0.87 -4.52 3.39
CA PHE A 116 1.39 -3.29 3.97
C PHE A 116 0.77 -2.96 5.33
N GLN A 117 -0.56 -3.08 5.43
CA GLN A 117 -1.31 -2.73 6.63
C GLN A 117 -1.05 -3.71 7.79
N TYR A 118 -0.89 -5.00 7.50
CA TYR A 118 -0.85 -6.03 8.55
C TYR A 118 0.52 -6.66 8.77
N ILE A 119 1.39 -6.73 7.75
CA ILE A 119 2.65 -7.47 7.84
C ILE A 119 3.86 -6.54 7.80
N ILE A 120 3.96 -5.69 6.77
CA ILE A 120 5.14 -4.84 6.58
C ILE A 120 5.18 -3.72 7.61
N LYS A 121 4.04 -3.06 7.90
CA LYS A 121 3.90 -2.04 8.94
C LYS A 121 5.15 -1.15 9.12
N PRO A 122 5.48 -0.28 8.15
CA PRO A 122 6.64 0.58 8.27
C PRO A 122 6.53 1.49 9.51
N LYS A 123 7.65 1.67 10.20
CA LYS A 123 7.78 2.51 11.39
C LYS A 123 9.08 3.29 11.30
N ARG A 124 9.05 4.59 11.60
CA ARG A 124 10.29 5.39 11.71
C ARG A 124 11.12 4.86 12.87
N VAL A 125 12.42 4.72 12.64
CA VAL A 125 13.39 4.42 13.69
C VAL A 125 13.75 5.77 14.31
N VAL A 126 13.40 5.97 15.58
CA VAL A 126 13.69 7.18 16.37
C VAL A 126 14.93 6.94 17.20
#